data_AF-A0A345Z4I8-F1
#
_entry.id   AF-A0A345Z4I8-F1
#
_cell.length_a   1.000
_cell.length_b   1.000
_cell.length_c   1.000
_cell.angle_alpha   90.00
_cell.angle_beta   90.00
_cell.angle_gamma   90.00
#
_symmetry.space_group_name_H-M   'P 1'
#
loop_
_entity.id
_entity.type
_entity.pdbx_description
1 polymer ?
#
loop_
_entity_poly.entity_id
_entity_poly.type
_entity_poly.pdbx_seq_one_letter_code
_entity_poly.pdbx_strand_id
1 'polypeptide(L)' 'MVSNLIYYCFIPIGLWLIFFIIVLVLEKYFQIFMPKKLFWLLLTFVIVTLIVIGIVIASLNL' A
#
# COMPACT_ATOMS: atom_id res chain seq x y z
N MET A 1 -14.58 -19.68 17.93
CA MET A 1 -14.35 -18.22 18.07
C MET A 1 -12.87 -17.84 18.02
N VAL A 2 -11.98 -18.52 18.76
CA VAL A 2 -10.51 -18.27 18.73
C VAL A 2 -9.91 -18.45 17.33
N SER A 3 -10.37 -19.44 16.57
CA SER A 3 -9.93 -19.72 15.19
C SER A 3 -10.23 -18.59 14.20
N ASN A 4 -11.38 -17.92 14.31
CA ASN A 4 -11.68 -16.74 13.48
C ASN A 4 -10.80 -15.56 13.87
N LEU A 5 -10.53 -15.37 15.16
CA LEU A 5 -9.69 -14.26 15.65
C LEU A 5 -8.25 -14.36 15.14
N ILE A 6 -7.71 -15.58 15.11
CA ILE A 6 -6.41 -15.87 14.49
C ILE A 6 -6.47 -15.58 13.00
N TYR A 7 -7.50 -16.05 12.29
CA TYR A 7 -7.65 -15.83 10.85
C TYR A 7 -7.70 -14.33 10.48
N TYR A 8 -8.47 -13.51 11.23
CA TYR A 8 -8.54 -12.06 11.03
C TYR A 8 -7.23 -11.33 11.38
N CYS A 9 -6.37 -11.88 12.24
CA CYS A 9 -5.03 -11.34 12.51
C CYS A 9 -4.01 -11.72 11.43
N PHE A 10 -4.09 -12.93 10.87
CA PHE A 10 -3.11 -13.40 9.88
C PHE A 10 -3.31 -12.80 8.49
N ILE A 11 -4.55 -12.52 8.08
CA ILE A 11 -4.86 -11.87 6.79
C ILE A 11 -4.14 -10.52 6.60
N PRO A 12 -4.24 -9.53 7.52
CA PRO A 12 -3.58 -8.24 7.35
C PRO A 12 -2.06 -8.36 7.35
N ILE A 13 -1.50 -9.32 8.10
CA ILE A 13 -0.05 -9.59 8.13
C ILE A 13 0.41 -10.16 6.78
N GLY A 14 -0.33 -11.11 6.22
CA GLY A 14 -0.05 -11.68 4.90
C GLY A 14 -0.14 -10.62 3.79
N LEU A 15 -1.18 -9.80 3.81
CA LEU A 15 -1.36 -8.70 2.85
C LEU A 15 -0.23 -7.66 2.96
N TRP A 16 0.22 -7.32 4.17
CA TRP A 16 1.38 -6.45 4.36
C TRP A 16 2.62 -7.06 3.73
N LEU A 17 2.96 -8.32 4.04
CA LEU A 17 4.15 -8.96 3.47
C LEU A 17 4.13 -8.96 1.93
N ILE A 18 3.00 -9.29 1.32
CA ILE A 18 2.84 -9.27 -0.13
C ILE A 18 3.05 -7.85 -0.68
N PHE A 19 2.42 -6.84 -0.07
CA PHE A 19 2.59 -5.44 -0.46
C PHE A 19 4.04 -4.98 -0.36
N PHE A 20 4.73 -5.33 0.74
CA PHE A 20 6.13 -4.99 0.95
C PHE A 20 7.04 -5.58 -0.13
N ILE A 21 6.84 -6.86 -0.48
CA ILE A 21 7.59 -7.52 -1.55
C ILE A 21 7.35 -6.82 -2.89
N ILE A 22 6.09 -6.49 -3.22
CA ILE A 22 5.75 -5.78 -4.47
C ILE A 22 6.46 -4.43 -4.53
N VAL A 23 6.44 -3.64 -3.45
CA VAL A 23 7.11 -2.33 -3.39
C VAL A 23 8.63 -2.47 -3.56
N LEU A 24 9.25 -3.47 -2.94
CA LEU A 24 10.69 -3.75 -3.06
C LEU A 24 11.09 -4.14 -4.49
N VAL A 25 10.27 -4.99 -5.12
CA VAL A 25 10.47 -5.42 -6.50
C VAL A 25 10.34 -4.24 -7.46
N LEU A 26 9.28 -3.43 -7.31
CA LEU A 26 9.10 -2.19 -8.07
C LEU A 26 10.28 -1.25 -7.87
N GLU A 27 10.71 -1.03 -6.63
CA GLU A 27 11.85 -0.16 -6.32
C GLU A 27 13.11 -0.62 -7.06
N LYS A 28 13.39 -1.92 -7.08
CA LYS A 28 14.56 -2.49 -7.78
C LYS A 28 14.52 -2.23 -9.28
N TYR A 29 13.35 -2.36 -9.92
CA TYR A 29 13.21 -2.07 -11.36
C TYR A 29 13.29 -0.58 -11.66
N PHE A 30 12.70 0.27 -10.82
CA PHE A 30 12.65 1.71 -11.03
C PHE A 30 13.93 2.46 -10.63
N GLN A 31 14.77 1.88 -9.77
CA GLN A 31 16.08 2.45 -9.40
C GLN A 31 17.03 2.65 -10.60
N ILE A 32 16.80 1.93 -11.70
CA ILE A 32 17.55 2.09 -12.96
C ILE A 32 17.26 3.46 -13.59
N PHE A 33 16.05 3.99 -13.40
CA PHE A 33 15.58 5.24 -14.03
C PHE A 33 15.54 6.43 -13.06
N MET A 34 15.39 6.19 -11.76
CA MET A 34 15.23 7.25 -10.76
C MET A 34 15.93 6.96 -9.43
N PRO A 35 16.41 8.01 -8.73
CA PRO A 35 17.04 7.85 -7.43
C PRO A 35 16.02 7.41 -6.37
N LYS A 36 16.45 6.57 -5.42
CA LYS A 36 15.59 5.97 -4.37
C LYS A 36 14.66 6.97 -3.70
N LYS A 37 15.21 8.12 -3.28
CA LYS A 37 14.44 9.16 -2.57
C LYS A 37 13.23 9.64 -3.37
N LEU A 38 13.34 9.70 -4.70
CA LEU A 38 12.29 10.21 -5.58
C LEU A 38 11.22 9.15 -5.82
N PHE A 39 11.59 7.87 -5.91
CA PHE A 39 10.64 6.76 -5.97
C PHE A 39 9.74 6.72 -4.74
N TRP A 40 10.33 6.79 -3.54
CA TRP A 40 9.55 6.78 -2.29
C TRP A 40 8.65 8.01 -2.15
N LEU A 41 9.09 9.17 -2.65
CA LEU A 41 8.28 10.39 -2.67
C LEU A 41 7.08 10.26 -3.61
N LEU A 42 7.28 9.74 -4.82
CA LEU A 42 6.21 9.48 -5.78
C LEU A 42 5.21 8.43 -5.24
N LEU A 43 5.72 7.34 -4.66
CA LEU A 43 4.88 6.31 -4.05
C LEU A 43 4.00 6.89 -2.94
N THR A 44 4.58 7.72 -2.06
CA THR A 44 3.83 8.39 -0.98
C THR A 44 2.76 9.31 -1.55
N PHE A 45 3.09 10.07 -2.59
CA PHE A 45 2.14 10.96 -3.26
C PHE A 45 0.94 10.20 -3.84
N VAL A 46 1.20 9.10 -4.57
CA VAL A 46 0.13 8.25 -5.14
C VAL A 46 -0.78 7.68 -4.06
N ILE A 47 -0.21 7.16 -2.96
CA ILE A 47 -1.00 6.61 -1.85
C ILE A 47 -1.88 7.70 -1.21
N VAL A 48 -1.31 8.87 -0.93
CA VAL A 48 -2.07 9.99 -0.33
C VAL A 48 -3.19 10.44 -1.26
N THR A 49 -2.94 10.58 -2.57
CA THR A 49 -3.97 10.95 -3.54
C THR A 49 -5.10 9.92 -3.58
N LEU A 50 -4.79 8.62 -3.57
CA LEU A 50 -5.80 7.57 -3.54
C LEU A 50 -6.66 7.61 -2.26
N ILE A 51 -6.05 7.88 -1.11
CA ILE A 51 -6.77 8.03 0.16
C ILE A 51 -7.72 9.23 0.10
N VAL A 52 -7.22 10.38 -0.36
CA VAL A 52 -8.04 11.60 -0.48
C VAL A 52 -9.21 11.38 -1.43
N ILE A 53 -8.97 10.80 -2.61
CA ILE A 53 -10.02 10.47 -3.58
C ILE A 53 -11.04 9.51 -2.96
N GLY A 54 -10.59 8.45 -2.27
CA GLY A 54 -11.45 7.49 -1.60
C GLY A 54 -12.35 8.14 -0.55
N ILE A 55 -11.79 9.06 0.26
CA ILE A 55 -12.55 9.82 1.25
C ILE A 55 -13.60 10.72 0.57
N VAL A 56 -13.22 11.43 -0.50
CA VAL A 56 -14.13 12.30 -1.25
C VAL A 56 -15.28 11.50 -1.85
N ILE A 57 -14.99 10.39 -2.54
CA ILE A 57 -16.03 9.53 -3.13
C ILE A 57 -16.94 8.95 -2.04
N ALA A 58 -16.37 8.47 -0.93
CA ALA A 58 -17.15 7.97 0.20
C ALA A 58 -18.04 9.08 0.80
N SER A 59 -17.56 10.32 0.90
CA SER A 59 -18.33 11.46 1.42
C SER A 59 -19.45 11.93 0.49
N LEU A 60 -19.34 11.68 -0.82
CA LEU A 60 -20.38 12.01 -1.81
C LEU A 60 -21.45 10.91 -1.92
N ASN A 61 -21.14 9.70 -1.45
CA ASN A 61 -22.02 8.53 -1.49
C ASN A 61 -22.65 8.19 -0.12
N LEU A 62 -22.37 9.00 0.91
CA LEU A 62 -23.01 9.03 2.23
C LEU A 62 -24.05 10.15 2.27
#